data_AF-A0A1G7VKG1-F1
#
_entry.id   AF-A0A1G7VKG1-F1
#
_cell.length_a   1.000
_cell.length_b   1.000
_cell.length_c   1.000
_cell.angle_alpha   90.00
_cell.angle_beta   90.00
_cell.angle_gamma   90.00
#
_symmetry.space_group_name_H-M   'P 1'
#
loop_
_entity.id
_entity.type
_entity.pdbx_description
1 polymer ?
#
loop_
_entity_poly.entity_id
_entity_poly.type
_entity_poly.pdbx_seq_one_letter_code
_entity_poly.pdbx_strand_id
1 'polypeptide(L)'
;MEPKSKQDKEIQKIEKITGFLLPNKFKIIGLMLFIISIISMVSVSIYLEKIKYNDFLVRIAETGLVLGLLLISISKEKIEDELVLKLRLQSYNYAVIATVLVYLLLPFFNYAIVFSFSSAPKMEGNKDIPLLAMLLTFQIITLKSLKKAYNEK
;
A
#
# COMPACT_ATOMS: atom_id res chain seq x y z
N MET A 1 3.82 -29.86 34.99
CA MET A 1 4.82 -29.16 34.15
C MET A 1 4.64 -29.38 32.64
N GLU A 2 3.54 -29.98 32.16
CA GLU A 2 3.27 -30.20 30.72
C GLU A 2 2.56 -29.08 29.89
N PRO A 3 2.07 -27.93 30.42
CA PRO A 3 1.26 -27.03 29.60
C PRO A 3 2.07 -26.22 28.56
N LYS A 4 3.36 -25.95 28.80
CA LYS A 4 4.21 -25.19 27.87
C LYS A 4 4.40 -25.92 26.52
N SER A 5 4.62 -27.23 26.53
CA SER A 5 4.87 -27.99 25.29
C SER A 5 3.64 -28.11 24.38
N LYS A 6 2.42 -27.99 24.94
CA LYS A 6 1.18 -27.91 24.15
C LYS A 6 0.99 -26.51 23.58
N GLN A 7 1.22 -25.47 24.38
CA GLN A 7 1.15 -24.07 23.93
C GLN A 7 2.16 -23.79 22.81
N ASP A 8 3.40 -24.27 22.93
CA ASP A 8 4.44 -24.07 21.92
C ASP A 8 4.08 -24.72 20.57
N LYS A 9 3.43 -25.89 20.61
CA LYS A 9 2.94 -26.58 19.40
C LYS A 9 1.81 -25.82 18.72
N GLU A 10 0.92 -25.19 19.49
CA GLU A 10 -0.15 -24.35 18.95
C GLU A 10 0.41 -23.07 18.32
N ILE A 11 1.39 -22.44 18.96
CA ILE A 11 2.08 -21.26 18.42
C ILE A 11 2.76 -21.60 17.09
N GLN A 12 3.49 -22.71 16.99
CA GLN A 12 4.11 -23.15 15.73
C GLN A 12 3.10 -23.43 14.62
N LYS A 13 1.92 -23.95 14.97
CA LYS A 13 0.84 -24.19 14.00
C LYS A 13 0.27 -22.87 13.49
N ILE A 14 0.11 -21.88 14.36
CA ILE A 14 -0.33 -20.52 14.00
C ILE A 14 0.71 -19.87 13.08
N GLU A 15 1.99 -19.87 13.45
CA GLU A 15 3.07 -19.28 12.67
C GLU A 15 3.17 -19.87 11.25
N LYS A 16 2.95 -21.18 11.12
CA LYS A 16 2.94 -21.85 9.81
C LYS A 16 1.83 -21.37 8.88
N ILE A 17 0.69 -20.94 9.45
CA ILE A 17 -0.46 -20.43 8.70
C ILE A 17 -0.32 -18.92 8.45
N THR A 18 0.15 -18.16 9.45
CA THR A 18 0.25 -16.70 9.38
C THR A 18 1.52 -16.20 8.69
N GLY A 19 2.55 -17.04 8.56
CA GLY A 19 3.84 -16.72 7.93
C GLY A 19 3.85 -16.79 6.38
N PHE A 20 2.68 -16.90 5.73
CA PHE A 20 2.60 -16.98 4.27
C PHE A 20 2.88 -15.60 3.63
N LEU A 21 4.15 -15.32 3.40
CA LEU A 21 4.64 -14.13 2.68
C LEU A 21 5.10 -14.52 1.28
N LEU A 22 4.88 -13.64 0.29
CA LEU A 22 5.30 -13.91 -1.09
C LEU A 22 6.83 -13.92 -1.20
N PRO A 23 7.42 -14.76 -2.07
CA PRO A 23 8.86 -14.73 -2.30
C PRO A 23 9.38 -13.33 -2.72
N ASN A 24 10.59 -12.97 -2.31
CA ASN A 24 11.17 -11.64 -2.60
C ASN A 24 11.19 -11.27 -4.10
N LYS A 25 11.16 -12.25 -5.02
CA LYS A 25 11.03 -12.01 -6.47
C LYS A 25 9.78 -11.17 -6.82
N PHE A 26 8.69 -11.32 -6.07
CA PHE A 26 7.44 -10.59 -6.29
C PHE A 26 7.56 -9.09 -5.99
N LYS A 27 8.59 -8.65 -5.28
CA LYS A 27 8.85 -7.23 -5.05
C LYS A 27 9.23 -6.51 -6.34
N ILE A 28 10.04 -7.16 -7.18
CA ILE A 28 10.41 -6.65 -8.50
C ILE A 28 9.22 -6.71 -9.45
N ILE A 29 8.47 -7.82 -9.43
CA ILE A 29 7.25 -7.97 -10.26
C ILE A 29 6.22 -6.90 -9.90
N GLY A 30 5.98 -6.66 -8.61
CA GLY A 30 5.08 -5.61 -8.13
C GLY A 30 5.55 -4.21 -8.53
N LEU A 31 6.87 -3.94 -8.49
CA LEU A 31 7.43 -2.67 -8.96
C LEU A 31 7.25 -2.48 -10.46
N MET A 32 7.48 -3.52 -11.27
CA MET A 32 7.22 -3.47 -12.71
C MET A 32 5.74 -3.20 -12.99
N LEU A 33 4.84 -3.91 -12.32
CA LEU A 33 3.40 -3.72 -12.47
C LEU A 33 2.97 -2.30 -12.06
N PHE A 34 3.51 -1.78 -10.97
CA PHE A 34 3.27 -0.40 -10.51
C PHE A 34 3.69 0.64 -11.55
N ILE A 35 4.90 0.51 -12.11
CA ILE A 35 5.44 1.44 -13.12
C ILE A 35 4.61 1.36 -14.41
N ILE A 36 4.32 0.15 -14.90
CA ILE A 36 3.50 -0.05 -16.09
C ILE A 36 2.11 0.56 -15.91
N SER A 37 1.52 0.41 -14.73
CA SER A 37 0.20 0.96 -14.42
C SER A 37 0.19 2.49 -14.43
N ILE A 38 1.23 3.13 -13.88
CA ILE A 38 1.39 4.59 -13.95
C ILE A 38 1.53 5.05 -15.40
N ILE A 39 2.41 4.41 -16.18
CA ILE A 39 2.60 4.76 -17.60
C ILE A 39 1.30 4.58 -18.39
N SER A 40 0.56 3.50 -18.14
CA SER A 40 -0.74 3.25 -18.76
C SER A 40 -1.76 4.32 -18.40
N MET A 41 -1.85 4.71 -17.13
CA MET A 41 -2.76 5.77 -16.67
C MET A 41 -2.48 7.11 -17.35
N VAL A 42 -1.21 7.51 -17.40
CA VAL A 42 -0.78 8.75 -18.10
C VAL A 42 -1.04 8.67 -19.60
N SER A 43 -0.73 7.53 -20.23
CA SER A 43 -0.92 7.35 -21.67
C SER A 43 -2.41 7.38 -22.05
N VAL A 44 -3.26 6.76 -21.26
CA VAL A 44 -4.72 6.77 -21.44
C VAL A 44 -5.24 8.21 -21.32
N SER A 45 -4.79 8.95 -20.32
CA SER A 45 -5.17 10.36 -20.12
C SER A 45 -4.73 11.30 -21.24
N ILE A 46 -3.56 11.08 -21.87
CA ILE A 46 -3.02 11.98 -22.89
C ILE A 46 -3.54 11.62 -24.30
N TYR A 47 -3.56 10.33 -24.65
CA TYR A 47 -3.76 9.89 -26.03
C TYR A 47 -5.17 9.35 -26.30
N LEU A 48 -5.88 8.88 -25.27
CA LEU A 48 -7.12 8.11 -25.42
C LEU A 48 -8.35 8.79 -24.81
N GLU A 49 -8.24 10.08 -24.45
CA GLU A 49 -9.31 10.86 -23.81
C GLU A 49 -10.63 10.86 -24.61
N LYS A 50 -10.55 10.73 -25.94
CA LYS A 50 -11.70 10.72 -26.85
C LYS A 50 -12.35 9.34 -27.07
N ILE A 51 -11.85 8.28 -26.43
CA ILE A 51 -12.39 6.92 -26.58
C ILE A 51 -13.51 6.67 -25.56
N LYS A 52 -14.61 6.06 -26.01
CA LYS A 52 -15.79 5.73 -25.20
C LYS A 52 -15.50 4.92 -23.92
N TYR A 53 -14.39 4.19 -23.88
CA TYR A 53 -14.01 3.30 -22.77
C TYR A 53 -12.84 3.85 -21.93
N ASN A 54 -12.51 5.14 -22.06
CA ASN A 54 -11.41 5.79 -21.34
C ASN A 54 -11.46 5.52 -19.82
N ASP A 55 -12.59 5.78 -19.17
CA ASP A 55 -12.77 5.62 -17.73
C ASP A 55 -12.53 4.19 -17.25
N PHE A 56 -12.91 3.20 -18.07
CA PHE A 56 -12.69 1.79 -17.75
C PHE A 56 -11.20 1.43 -17.82
N LEU A 57 -10.48 1.95 -18.82
CA LEU A 57 -9.03 1.74 -18.97
C LEU A 57 -8.25 2.42 -17.84
N VAL A 58 -8.62 3.64 -17.47
CA VAL A 58 -8.06 4.34 -16.31
C VAL A 58 -8.28 3.49 -15.05
N ARG A 59 -9.47 2.94 -14.86
CA ARG A 59 -9.78 2.11 -13.68
C ARG A 59 -9.00 0.80 -13.64
N ILE A 60 -8.72 0.17 -14.78
CA ILE A 60 -7.85 -1.00 -14.86
C ILE A 60 -6.42 -0.62 -14.45
N ALA A 61 -5.90 0.51 -14.96
CA ALA A 61 -4.57 0.99 -14.62
C ALA A 61 -4.45 1.31 -13.13
N GLU A 62 -5.43 2.01 -12.57
CA GLU A 62 -5.57 2.30 -11.14
C GLU A 62 -5.58 1.03 -10.27
N THR A 63 -6.33 0.01 -10.69
CA THR A 63 -6.37 -1.28 -10.00
C THR A 63 -5.01 -1.99 -10.09
N GLY A 64 -4.39 -1.99 -11.27
CA GLY A 64 -3.04 -2.54 -11.48
C GLY A 64 -1.99 -1.86 -10.60
N LEU A 65 -2.09 -0.55 -10.41
CA LEU A 65 -1.23 0.23 -9.54
C LEU A 65 -1.33 -0.26 -8.08
N VAL A 66 -2.55 -0.40 -7.56
CA VAL A 66 -2.77 -0.91 -6.19
C VAL A 66 -2.32 -2.36 -6.05
N LEU A 67 -2.56 -3.21 -7.05
CA LEU A 67 -2.07 -4.59 -7.04
C LEU A 67 -0.53 -4.65 -7.04
N GLY A 68 0.13 -3.76 -7.79
CA GLY A 68 1.59 -3.63 -7.78
C GLY A 68 2.12 -3.26 -6.38
N LEU A 69 1.51 -2.26 -5.74
CA LEU A 69 1.84 -1.88 -4.36
C LEU A 69 1.59 -3.02 -3.37
N LEU A 70 0.48 -3.74 -3.52
CA LEU A 70 0.14 -4.86 -2.64
C LEU A 70 1.20 -5.96 -2.75
N LEU A 71 1.59 -6.33 -3.97
CA LEU A 71 2.66 -7.31 -4.21
C LEU A 71 3.97 -6.90 -3.54
N ILE A 72 4.35 -5.63 -3.62
CA ILE A 72 5.55 -5.11 -2.94
C ILE A 72 5.40 -5.25 -1.41
N SER A 73 4.24 -4.88 -0.89
CA SER A 73 3.93 -4.83 0.56
C SER A 73 3.93 -6.22 1.23
N ILE A 74 3.42 -7.25 0.54
CA ILE A 74 3.33 -8.62 1.06
C ILE A 74 4.55 -9.50 0.71
N SER A 75 5.49 -8.99 -0.09
CA SER A 75 6.71 -9.71 -0.45
C SER A 75 7.70 -9.79 0.73
N LYS A 76 8.40 -10.92 0.82
CA LYS A 76 9.51 -11.14 1.76
C LYS A 76 10.67 -10.19 1.46
N GLU A 77 11.38 -9.81 2.51
CA GLU A 77 12.70 -9.19 2.42
C GLU A 77 13.77 -10.24 2.06
N LYS A 78 14.98 -9.79 1.72
CA LYS A 78 16.11 -10.69 1.42
C LYS A 78 16.47 -11.57 2.62
N ILE A 79 16.40 -10.99 3.81
CA ILE A 79 16.62 -11.64 5.10
C ILE A 79 15.38 -11.33 5.92
N GLU A 80 14.61 -12.36 6.28
CA GLU A 80 13.37 -12.23 7.02
C GLU A 80 13.57 -12.80 8.42
N ASP A 81 13.95 -11.93 9.36
CA ASP A 81 14.12 -12.27 10.77
C ASP A 81 12.86 -11.93 11.57
N GLU A 82 12.73 -12.46 12.79
CA GLU A 82 11.59 -12.16 13.69
C GLU A 82 11.39 -10.65 13.90
N LEU A 83 12.49 -9.89 13.93
CA LEU A 83 12.44 -8.44 14.03
C LEU A 83 11.77 -7.82 12.80
N VAL A 84 12.12 -8.26 11.59
CA VAL A 84 11.53 -7.75 10.35
C VAL A 84 10.03 -8.01 10.31
N LEU A 85 9.61 -9.18 10.81
CA LEU A 85 8.19 -9.50 10.95
C LEU A 85 7.48 -8.53 11.92
N LYS A 86 8.10 -8.23 13.08
CA LYS A 86 7.58 -7.24 14.04
C LYS A 86 7.50 -5.83 13.43
N LEU A 87 8.55 -5.39 12.73
CA LEU A 87 8.57 -4.09 12.06
C LEU A 87 7.50 -3.98 10.97
N ARG A 88 7.23 -5.07 10.25
CA ARG A 88 6.16 -5.14 9.24
C ARG A 88 4.78 -4.98 9.88
N LEU A 89 4.52 -5.66 11.00
CA LEU A 89 3.25 -5.49 11.72
C LEU A 89 3.08 -4.05 12.24
N GLN A 90 4.16 -3.46 12.78
CA GLN A 90 4.13 -2.06 13.21
C GLN A 90 3.92 -1.09 12.04
N SER A 91 4.54 -1.34 10.89
CA SER A 91 4.38 -0.48 9.71
C SER A 91 2.94 -0.48 9.19
N TYR A 92 2.25 -1.63 9.21
CA TYR A 92 0.82 -1.68 8.92
C TYR A 92 -0.01 -0.87 9.92
N ASN A 93 0.28 -0.96 11.23
CA ASN A 93 -0.42 -0.17 12.23
C ASN A 93 -0.25 1.34 11.99
N TYR A 94 0.99 1.80 11.75
CA TYR A 94 1.25 3.20 11.42
C TYR A 94 0.57 3.63 10.12
N ALA A 95 0.58 2.77 9.10
CA ALA A 95 -0.05 3.06 7.82
C ALA A 95 -1.56 3.23 7.94
N VAL A 96 -2.25 2.36 8.69
CA VAL A 96 -3.69 2.47 8.95
C VAL A 96 -3.99 3.79 9.66
N ILE A 97 -3.29 4.09 10.76
CA ILE A 97 -3.50 5.32 11.53
C ILE A 97 -3.28 6.55 10.65
N ALA A 98 -2.15 6.62 9.94
CA ALA A 98 -1.81 7.75 9.08
C ALA A 98 -2.82 7.92 7.93
N THR A 99 -3.26 6.83 7.31
CA THR A 99 -4.23 6.88 6.20
C THR A 99 -5.59 7.37 6.70
N VAL A 100 -6.06 6.86 7.84
CA VAL A 100 -7.33 7.31 8.45
C VAL A 100 -7.26 8.79 8.80
N LEU A 101 -6.17 9.25 9.42
CA LEU A 101 -6.00 10.66 9.75
C LEU A 101 -6.02 11.56 8.51
N VAL A 102 -5.28 11.21 7.46
CA VAL A 102 -5.27 12.03 6.24
C VAL A 102 -6.62 12.01 5.54
N TYR A 103 -7.30 10.86 5.49
CA TYR A 103 -8.64 10.77 4.90
C TYR A 103 -9.66 11.66 5.62
N LEU A 104 -9.62 11.69 6.96
CA LEU A 104 -10.47 12.56 7.77
C LEU A 104 -10.15 14.05 7.58
N LEU A 105 -8.89 14.40 7.31
CA LEU A 105 -8.46 15.78 7.08
C LEU A 105 -8.74 16.28 5.65
N LEU A 106 -8.84 15.38 4.67
CA LEU A 106 -9.07 15.69 3.25
C LEU A 106 -10.24 16.67 2.98
N PRO A 107 -11.46 16.50 3.55
CA PRO A 107 -12.56 17.43 3.30
C PRO A 107 -12.28 18.85 3.81
N PHE A 108 -11.55 19.00 4.92
CA PHE A 108 -11.19 20.31 5.46
C PHE A 108 -10.18 21.01 4.55
N PHE A 109 -9.20 20.28 4.02
CA PHE A 109 -8.28 20.81 3.00
C PHE A 109 -9.01 21.22 1.73
N ASN A 110 -9.92 20.40 1.23
CA ASN A 110 -10.72 20.73 0.05
C ASN A 110 -11.56 21.98 0.27
N TYR A 111 -12.20 22.11 1.44
CA TYR A 111 -12.96 23.30 1.81
C TYR A 111 -12.07 24.55 1.87
N ALA A 112 -10.89 24.47 2.50
CA ALA A 112 -9.94 25.57 2.57
C ALA A 112 -9.45 26.03 1.19
N ILE A 113 -9.20 25.08 0.27
CA ILE A 113 -8.80 25.36 -1.12
C ILE A 113 -9.93 26.05 -1.89
N VAL A 114 -11.15 25.52 -1.84
CA VAL A 114 -12.32 26.10 -2.54
C VAL A 114 -12.63 27.49 -2.01
N PHE A 115 -12.53 27.70 -0.69
CA PHE A 115 -12.74 28.99 -0.06
C PHE A 115 -11.69 30.03 -0.50
N SER A 116 -10.43 29.60 -0.65
CA SER A 116 -9.32 30.49 -1.05
C SER A 116 -9.26 30.71 -2.57
N PHE A 117 -9.71 29.74 -3.35
CA PHE A 117 -9.71 29.73 -4.80
C PHE A 117 -11.11 29.37 -5.29
N SER A 118 -11.93 30.40 -5.55
CA SER A 118 -13.37 30.32 -5.92
C SER A 118 -13.72 29.47 -7.17
N SER A 119 -12.74 28.77 -7.75
CA SER A 119 -12.85 27.95 -8.98
C SER A 119 -12.23 26.55 -8.84
N ALA A 120 -11.92 26.08 -7.62
CA ALA A 120 -11.27 24.78 -7.47
C ALA A 120 -12.19 23.65 -8.02
N PRO A 121 -11.67 22.74 -8.86
CA PRO A 121 -12.48 21.69 -9.46
C PRO A 121 -13.04 20.74 -8.40
N LYS A 122 -14.28 20.30 -8.58
CA LYS A 122 -14.83 19.17 -7.84
C LYS A 122 -13.99 17.94 -8.19
N MET A 123 -13.12 17.51 -7.28
CA MET A 123 -12.44 16.21 -7.40
C MET A 123 -13.45 15.10 -7.12
N GLU A 124 -14.31 14.83 -8.11
CA GLU A 124 -15.18 13.67 -8.16
C GLU A 124 -14.40 12.52 -8.82
N GLY A 125 -13.46 11.96 -8.04
CA GLY A 125 -12.81 10.69 -8.35
C GLY A 125 -13.25 9.61 -7.37
N ASN A 126 -13.17 8.35 -7.78
CA ASN A 126 -13.38 7.21 -6.88
C ASN A 126 -12.37 7.29 -5.72
N LYS A 127 -12.86 7.42 -4.49
CA LYS A 127 -12.01 7.64 -3.31
C LYS A 127 -11.32 6.36 -2.81
N ASP A 128 -11.82 5.21 -3.22
CA ASP A 128 -11.45 3.92 -2.65
C ASP A 128 -10.05 3.47 -3.11
N ILE A 129 -9.73 3.62 -4.40
CA ILE A 129 -8.43 3.23 -4.95
C ILE A 129 -7.31 4.12 -4.40
N PRO A 130 -7.41 5.46 -4.42
CA PRO A 130 -6.41 6.33 -3.81
C PRO A 130 -6.18 6.04 -2.32
N LEU A 131 -7.24 5.71 -1.57
CA LEU A 131 -7.14 5.34 -0.16
C LEU A 131 -6.30 4.07 0.04
N LEU A 132 -6.56 3.03 -0.76
CA LEU A 132 -5.80 1.78 -0.71
C LEU A 132 -4.34 1.99 -1.13
N ALA A 133 -4.12 2.77 -2.20
CA ALA A 133 -2.78 3.12 -2.67
C ALA A 133 -2.00 3.88 -1.59
N MET A 134 -2.66 4.81 -0.89
CA MET A 134 -2.07 5.58 0.21
C MET A 134 -1.67 4.68 1.38
N LEU A 135 -2.56 3.78 1.81
CA LEU A 135 -2.29 2.82 2.87
C LEU A 135 -1.06 1.98 2.57
N LEU A 136 -1.02 1.37 1.38
CA LEU A 136 0.09 0.51 0.98
C LEU A 136 1.39 1.31 0.84
N THR A 137 1.32 2.53 0.30
CA THR A 137 2.47 3.41 0.19
C THR A 137 3.04 3.80 1.56
N PHE A 138 2.19 4.21 2.49
CA PHE A 138 2.58 4.51 3.87
C PHE A 138 3.18 3.29 4.56
N GLN A 139 2.61 2.09 4.37
CA GLN A 139 3.15 0.86 4.91
C GLN A 139 4.56 0.57 4.37
N ILE A 140 4.79 0.72 3.06
CA ILE A 140 6.09 0.47 2.44
C ILE A 140 7.12 1.50 2.91
N ILE A 141 6.75 2.77 2.97
CA ILE A 141 7.63 3.86 3.42
C ILE A 141 8.02 3.65 4.89
N THR A 142 7.03 3.44 5.77
CA THR A 142 7.29 3.25 7.21
C THR A 142 8.11 2.00 7.47
N LEU A 143 7.85 0.89 6.77
CA LEU A 143 8.69 -0.32 6.86
C LEU A 143 10.14 -0.01 6.48
N LYS A 144 10.36 0.71 5.37
CA LYS A 144 11.70 1.08 4.93
C LYS A 144 12.40 2.00 5.93
N SER A 145 11.69 2.99 6.48
CA SER A 145 12.21 3.91 7.49
C SER A 145 12.58 3.21 8.79
N LEU A 146 11.73 2.32 9.29
CA LEU A 146 11.98 1.54 10.51
C LEU A 146 13.18 0.61 10.36
N LYS A 147 13.31 -0.08 9.22
CA LYS A 147 14.49 -0.92 8.94
C LYS A 147 15.77 -0.09 8.88
N LYS A 148 15.72 1.09 8.24
CA LYS A 148 16.89 1.98 8.15
C LYS A 148 17.34 2.44 9.54
N ALA A 149 16.41 2.91 10.37
CA ALA A 149 16.70 3.36 11.73
C ALA A 149 17.25 2.23 12.63
N TYR A 150 16.92 0.97 12.35
CA TYR A 150 17.46 -0.18 13.06
C TYR A 150 18.87 -0.56 12.61
N ASN A 151 19.11 -0.63 11.29
CA ASN A 151 20.43 -0.99 10.75
C ASN A 151 21.51 0.08 10.99
N GLU A 152 21.12 1.29 11.38
CA GLU A 152 22.02 2.40 11.74
C GLU A 152 22.44 2.38 13.22
N LYS A 153 22.00 1.39 14.00
CA LYS A 153 22.44 1.14 15.39
C LYS A 153 23.36 -0.08 15.46
#